data_AF-A0A925FXT2-F1
#
_entry.id   AF-A0A925FXT2-F1
#
_cell.length_a   1.000
_cell.length_b   1.000
_cell.length_c   1.000
_cell.angle_alpha   90.00
_cell.angle_beta   90.00
_cell.angle_gamma   90.00
#
_symmetry.space_group_name_H-M   'P 1'
#
loop_
_entity.id
_entity.type
_entity.pdbx_description
1 polymer ?
#
loop_
_entity_poly.entity_id
_entity_poly.type
_entity_poly.pdbx_seq_one_letter_code
_entity_poly.pdbx_strand_id
1 'polypeptide(L)' 'MQFFVSKNSIVRKIWGKSDTVLFIFAGASAEFALNKAVDWLYFTGKLPADPLGRLFSTVRYARKIVFASAEEANAAIDT' A
#
# COMPACT_ATOMS: atom_id res chain seq x y z
N MET A 1 22.89 12.93 -2.32
CA MET A 1 21.50 12.64 -2.76
C MET A 1 20.57 12.71 -1.55
N GLN A 2 19.53 13.53 -1.64
CA GLN A 2 18.46 13.58 -0.64
C GLN A 2 17.52 12.39 -0.87
N PHE A 3 17.18 11.66 0.18
CA PHE A 3 16.17 10.60 0.10
C PHE A 3 14.77 11.20 0.09
N PHE A 4 13.84 10.58 -0.65
CA PHE A 4 12.44 11.04 -0.69
C PHE A 4 11.77 10.98 0.68
N VAL A 5 11.94 9.85 1.38
CA VAL A 5 11.56 9.71 2.79
C VAL A 5 12.81 9.73 3.65
N SER A 6 12.82 10.50 4.74
CA SER A 6 13.90 10.52 5.73
C SER A 6 14.26 9.12 6.22
N LYS A 7 15.56 8.82 6.37
CA LYS A 7 16.06 7.50 6.80
C LYS A 7 15.49 7.04 8.14
N ASN A 8 15.23 7.98 9.05
CA ASN A 8 14.72 7.71 10.39
C ASN A 8 13.19 7.76 10.48
N SER A 9 12.49 7.88 9.35
CA SER A 9 11.04 7.92 9.32
C SER A 9 10.41 6.56 9.65
N ILE A 10 9.34 6.58 10.45
CA ILE A 10 8.50 5.41 10.70
C ILE A 10 7.93 4.81 9.41
N VAL A 11 7.74 5.61 8.36
CA VAL A 11 7.27 5.16 7.05
C VAL A 11 8.21 4.11 6.46
N ARG A 12 9.54 4.31 6.55
CA ARG A 12 10.53 3.31 6.12
C ARG A 12 10.46 2.04 6.96
N LYS A 13 10.17 2.15 8.27
CA LYS A 13 10.02 0.98 9.15
C LYS A 13 8.80 0.14 8.78
N ILE A 14 7.67 0.80 8.48
CA ILE A 14 6.42 0.13 8.07
C ILE A 14 6.61 -0.57 6.73
N TRP A 15 7.03 0.16 5.69
CA TRP A 15 7.17 -0.38 4.33
C TRP A 15 8.41 -1.26 4.14
N GLY A 16 9.33 -1.27 5.10
CA GLY A 16 10.53 -2.12 5.09
C GLY A 16 10.30 -3.51 5.67
N LYS A 17 9.18 -3.75 6.36
CA LYS A 17 8.87 -5.02 7.03
C LYS A 17 7.62 -5.65 6.44
N SER A 18 7.79 -6.77 5.74
CA SER A 18 6.70 -7.51 5.10
C SER A 18 5.60 -7.90 6.10
N ASP A 19 5.97 -8.34 7.31
CA ASP A 19 5.01 -8.75 8.34
C ASP A 19 4.13 -7.58 8.80
N THR A 20 4.71 -6.37 8.90
CA THR A 20 3.96 -5.17 9.28
C THR A 20 2.96 -4.79 8.19
N VAL A 21 3.37 -4.86 6.93
CA VAL A 21 2.49 -4.61 5.78
C VAL A 21 1.37 -5.63 5.72
N LEU A 22 1.68 -6.92 5.90
CA LEU A 22 0.70 -8.00 5.86
C LEU A 22 -0.32 -7.87 7.00
N PHE A 23 0.14 -7.52 8.21
CA PHE A 23 -0.72 -7.28 9.36
C PHE A 23 -1.71 -6.14 9.10
N ILE A 24 -1.24 -5.01 8.57
CA ILE A 24 -2.10 -3.87 8.22
C ILE A 24 -3.11 -4.26 7.15
N PHE A 25 -2.66 -4.96 6.09
CA PHE A 25 -3.55 -5.38 5.01
C PHE A 25 -4.63 -6.35 5.48
N ALA A 26 -4.26 -7.34 6.28
CA ALA A 26 -5.21 -8.31 6.85
C ALA A 26 -6.25 -7.60 7.75
N GLY A 27 -5.80 -6.70 8.63
CA GLY A 27 -6.69 -5.91 9.48
C GLY A 27 -7.66 -5.04 8.68
N ALA A 28 -7.14 -4.29 7.69
CA ALA A 28 -7.95 -3.45 6.82
C ALA A 28 -8.95 -4.26 5.97
N SER A 29 -8.56 -5.46 5.54
CA SER A 29 -9.45 -6.36 4.78
C SER A 29 -10.60 -6.87 5.63
N ALA A 30 -10.33 -7.22 6.90
CA ALA A 30 -11.36 -7.60 7.86
C ALA A 30 -12.30 -6.43 8.18
N GLU A 31 -11.76 -5.23 8.40
CA GLU A 31 -12.55 -4.02 8.63
C GLU A 31 -13.43 -3.67 7.41
N PHE A 32 -12.87 -3.76 6.19
CA PHE A 32 -13.60 -3.54 4.95
C PHE A 32 -14.81 -4.48 4.85
N ALA A 33 -14.63 -5.76 5.14
CA ALA A 33 -15.72 -6.74 5.06
C ALA A 33 -16.86 -6.50 6.08
N LEU A 34 -16.60 -5.73 7.15
CA LEU A 34 -17.59 -5.41 8.19
C LEU A 34 -18.20 -4.01 8.04
N ASN A 35 -17.74 -3.22 7.07
CA ASN A 35 -18.17 -1.85 6.91
C ASN A 35 -19.43 -1.75 6.02
N LYS A 36 -20.57 -1.39 6.62
CA LYS A 36 -21.85 -1.24 5.90
C LYS A 36 -21.79 -0.28 4.70
N ALA A 37 -20.88 0.69 4.70
CA ALA A 37 -20.73 1.62 3.57
C ALA A 37 -20.27 0.91 2.29
N VAL A 38 -19.73 -0.31 2.37
CA VAL A 38 -19.25 -1.09 1.21
C VAL A 38 -20.18 -2.24 0.82
N ASP A 39 -21.29 -2.47 1.54
CA ASP A 39 -22.24 -3.57 1.27
C ASP A 39 -22.72 -3.58 -0.19
N TRP A 40 -22.92 -2.39 -0.79
CA TRP A 40 -23.36 -2.27 -2.18
C TRP A 40 -22.40 -2.96 -3.16
N LEU A 41 -21.10 -3.06 -2.87
CA LEU A 41 -20.13 -3.77 -3.71
C LEU A 41 -20.44 -5.27 -3.77
N TYR A 42 -20.90 -5.85 -2.67
CA TYR A 42 -21.28 -7.26 -2.58
C TYR A 42 -22.58 -7.53 -3.35
N PHE A 43 -23.61 -6.69 -3.17
CA PHE A 43 -24.89 -6.85 -3.85
C PHE A 43 -24.86 -6.55 -5.35
N THR A 44 -23.94 -5.69 -5.79
CA THR A 44 -23.76 -5.34 -7.21
C THR A 44 -22.68 -6.17 -7.92
N GLY A 45 -21.95 -7.03 -7.19
CA GLY A 45 -20.81 -7.78 -7.73
C GLY A 45 -19.63 -6.90 -8.16
N LYS A 46 -19.53 -5.67 -7.64
CA LYS A 46 -18.49 -4.68 -7.99
C LYS A 46 -17.27 -4.74 -7.06
N LEU A 47 -17.08 -5.84 -6.33
CA LEU A 47 -15.88 -6.03 -5.52
C LEU A 47 -14.62 -5.91 -6.40
N PRO A 48 -13.58 -5.21 -5.93
CA PRO A 48 -12.31 -5.15 -6.66
C PRO A 48 -11.78 -6.57 -6.93
N ALA A 49 -11.52 -6.85 -8.20
CA ALA A 49 -10.88 -8.10 -8.59
C ALA A 49 -9.41 -8.13 -8.14
N ASP A 50 -8.87 -9.34 -8.00
CA ASP A 50 -7.45 -9.61 -7.73
C ASP A 50 -6.87 -8.88 -6.49
N PRO A 51 -7.40 -9.13 -5.28
CA PRO A 51 -6.94 -8.45 -4.06
C PRO A 51 -5.45 -8.73 -3.73
N LEU A 52 -4.94 -9.92 -4.05
CA LEU A 52 -3.54 -10.27 -3.81
C LEU A 52 -2.60 -9.55 -4.79
N GLY A 53 -2.93 -9.52 -6.08
CA GLY A 53 -2.16 -8.75 -7.06
C GLY A 53 -2.13 -7.27 -6.72
N ARG A 54 -3.27 -6.70 -6.28
CA ARG A 54 -3.38 -5.31 -5.80
C ARG A 54 -2.54 -5.04 -4.54
N LEU A 55 -2.47 -5.99 -3.61
CA LEU A 55 -1.56 -5.89 -2.45
C LEU A 55 -0.11 -5.80 -2.93
N PHE A 56 0.35 -6.77 -3.71
CA PHE A 56 1.75 -6.81 -4.13
C PHE A 56 2.15 -5.63 -5.01
N SER A 57 1.25 -5.14 -5.87
CA SER A 57 1.50 -3.94 -6.69
C SER A 57 1.65 -2.70 -5.80
N THR A 58 0.79 -2.53 -4.79
CA THR A 58 0.87 -1.45 -3.81
C THR A 58 2.18 -1.49 -3.04
N VAL A 59 2.58 -2.67 -2.55
CA VAL A 59 3.83 -2.85 -1.81
C VAL A 59 5.04 -2.54 -2.68
N ARG A 60 5.05 -3.03 -3.92
CA ARG A 60 6.13 -2.77 -4.87
C ARG A 60 6.24 -1.29 -5.19
N TYR A 61 5.11 -0.64 -5.46
CA TYR A 61 5.05 0.79 -5.76
C TYR A 61 5.53 1.63 -4.57
N ALA A 62 5.00 1.37 -3.36
CA ALA A 62 5.42 2.08 -2.16
C ALA A 62 6.93 1.90 -1.87
N ARG A 63 7.48 0.70 -2.06
CA ARG A 63 8.92 0.47 -1.89
C ARG A 63 9.78 1.22 -2.91
N LYS A 64 9.33 1.38 -4.16
CA LYS A 64 10.01 2.19 -5.19
C LYS A 64 10.14 3.65 -4.79
N ILE A 65 9.21 4.18 -4.00
CA ILE A 65 9.19 5.58 -3.57
C ILE A 65 9.90 5.74 -2.22
N VAL A 66 9.50 4.96 -1.21
CA VAL A 66 9.91 5.14 0.18
C VAL A 66 11.41 4.97 0.39
N PHE A 67 12.06 4.10 -0.40
CA PHE A 67 13.48 3.80 -0.24
C PHE A 67 14.39 4.51 -1.24
N ALA A 68 13.82 5.18 -2.23
CA ALA A 68 14.55 5.85 -3.30
C ALA A 68 15.05 7.25 -2.93
N SER A 69 15.92 7.80 -3.78
CA SER A 69 16.23 9.22 -3.78
C SER A 69 15.01 10.06 -4.16
N ALA A 70 15.05 11.36 -3.86
CA ALA A 70 13.97 12.27 -4.20
C ALA A 70 13.66 12.28 -5.71
N GLU A 71 14.70 12.24 -6.55
CA GLU A 71 14.58 12.25 -8.01
C GLU A 71 13.91 10.97 -8.53
N GLU A 72 14.43 9.80 -8.16
CA GLU A 72 13.86 8.50 -8.55
C GLU A 72 12.42 8.31 -8.07
N ALA A 73 12.10 8.78 -6.86
CA ALA A 73 10.77 8.71 -6.31
C ALA A 73 9.77 9.58 -7.09
N ASN A 74 10.14 10.82 -7.42
CA ASN A 74 9.31 11.70 -8.23
C ASN A 74 9.08 11.11 -9.63
N ALA A 75 10.12 10.58 -10.27
CA ALA A 75 9.98 9.91 -11.56
C ALA A 75 9.03 8.70 -11.52
N ALA A 76 8.98 7.96 -10.40
CA ALA A 76 8.04 6.85 -10.20
C ALA A 76 6.60 7.31 -9.87
N ILE A 77 6.41 8.54 -9.40
CA ILE A 77 5.09 9.12 -9.12
C ILE A 77 4.45 9.67 -10.40
N ASP A 78 5.27 10.22 -11.31
CA ASP A 78 4.82 10.84 -12.56
C ASP A 78 4.49 9.82 -13.69
N THR A 79 4.64 8.51 -13.43
CA THR A 79 4.29 7.40 -14.33
C THR A 79 2.96 6.76 -13.98
#